data_AF-A0A853EU54-F1
#
_entry.id   AF-A0A853EU54-F1
#
_cell.length_a   1.000
_cell.length_b   1.000
_cell.length_c   1.000
_cell.angle_alpha   90.00
_cell.angle_beta   90.00
_cell.angle_gamma   90.00
#
_symmetry.space_group_name_H-M   'P 1'
#
loop_
_entity.id
_entity.type
_entity.pdbx_description
1 polymer ?
#
loop_
_entity_poly.entity_id
_entity_poly.type
_entity_poly.pdbx_seq_one_letter_code
_entity_poly.pdbx_strand_id
1 'polypeptide(L)'
;APALAKATPARAGAPEPTESVASRGTSESSIRVDVDLLDDLMRQVGELVLVRNQIAQLAGFDSDAELTRSSQRLSLIASELQEGVMKTRMQPIDHIWSKMPRIVRDLAAACAREVRLEMVGGDTELDRSLLESVKDPLTHLVRNAVDHGIESPATRTASGKPSTGVLTLRAYHAGGQVMVEVRDDGAGIDPQKVAAKAIERGLKTAEQLDAMATSDILNLVFLPGFSTAAAVTNVSGRGVGMDVVRSNIESIGGAVEVESEVGRGTTWRLRIPLTLAIMPALTVRSGSEIYAIPQVNLQELVALDTQKTQEAIEHIGSAEVYRLRGALLPLVRLSDVMGQTRGDGDSAVIAVLQADNQRFGLVVDRVLNNEEIVVKPLAAQLKTIGIYAGATLMGDGQVALILDVQAIARRSLSGEIADLDHRAAIEKSVSAGEVTELLVVGIGSGRRVAVPLAMVTRLELVAQDRIELVGGHEVIQYRDAIVPVSRLARTLGSFEEPTEEIPLVVFTRGERTVAMVVSEIVEIVSDAGAERSTVDDIGLLGSIVLSGRVTELLDVPTALLQADPRFYDGDQMLGTDGMDHAAASGLGSAYDSEMVSA
;
A
#
# COMPACT_ATOMS: atom_id res chain seq x y z
N ALA A 1 -87.82 24.09 15.51
CA ALA A 1 -86.96 24.93 16.35
C ALA A 1 -85.91 24.05 17.02
N PRO A 2 -84.68 24.53 17.34
CA PRO A 2 -84.08 25.83 16.96
C PRO A 2 -83.70 25.80 15.45
N ALA A 3 -82.73 26.50 14.85
CA ALA A 3 -81.71 27.48 15.29
C ALA A 3 -81.45 28.53 14.18
N LEU A 4 -80.47 29.42 14.35
CA LEU A 4 -80.11 30.49 13.41
C LEU A 4 -78.61 30.49 13.05
N ALA A 5 -78.30 30.71 11.77
CA ALA A 5 -76.94 30.94 11.25
C ALA A 5 -76.75 32.42 10.87
N LYS A 6 -75.48 32.88 10.89
CA LYS A 6 -75.10 34.30 10.83
C LYS A 6 -75.13 34.89 9.41
N ALA A 7 -75.36 36.20 9.33
CA ALA A 7 -75.36 36.97 8.08
C ALA A 7 -74.08 37.80 7.89
N THR A 8 -73.66 37.94 6.62
CA THR A 8 -72.73 38.97 6.11
C THR A 8 -73.38 40.36 6.19
N PRO A 9 -72.62 41.49 6.13
CA PRO A 9 -72.57 42.19 4.83
C PRO A 9 -71.35 43.11 4.54
N ALA A 10 -71.32 43.57 3.27
CA ALA A 10 -70.89 44.90 2.78
C ALA A 10 -69.40 45.18 2.40
N ARG A 11 -69.24 46.24 1.60
CA ARG A 11 -68.18 46.51 0.60
C ARG A 11 -67.85 48.01 0.54
N ALA A 12 -66.60 48.35 0.21
CA ALA A 12 -66.11 49.52 -0.56
C ALA A 12 -65.09 50.48 0.12
N GLY A 13 -63.93 50.67 -0.53
CA GLY A 13 -63.42 51.99 -0.95
C GLY A 13 -62.57 52.84 0.01
N ALA A 14 -61.23 52.72 -0.12
CA ALA A 14 -60.11 53.71 0.01
C ALA A 14 -60.33 55.11 0.67
N PRO A 15 -59.32 55.64 1.41
CA PRO A 15 -58.15 56.26 0.75
C PRO A 15 -56.76 55.84 1.28
N GLU A 16 -55.72 56.41 0.67
CA GLU A 16 -54.29 56.01 0.72
C GLU A 16 -53.55 56.28 2.05
N PRO A 17 -52.50 55.49 2.36
CA PRO A 17 -51.44 55.88 3.28
C PRO A 17 -50.18 56.38 2.55
N THR A 18 -49.62 57.46 3.10
CA THR A 18 -48.43 58.21 2.71
C THR A 18 -47.15 57.38 2.51
N GLU A 19 -46.26 57.85 1.64
CA GLU A 19 -44.89 57.33 1.49
C GLU A 19 -44.10 57.42 2.81
N SER A 20 -43.95 56.28 3.47
CA SER A 20 -42.82 56.03 4.35
C SER A 20 -41.66 55.56 3.48
N VAL A 21 -40.58 56.36 3.41
CA VAL A 21 -39.33 55.97 2.74
C VAL A 21 -38.72 54.82 3.53
N ALA A 22 -39.11 53.59 3.18
CA ALA A 22 -38.49 52.39 3.69
C ALA A 22 -37.01 52.44 3.31
N SER A 23 -36.15 52.47 4.33
CA SER A 23 -34.72 52.32 4.16
C SER A 23 -34.46 51.10 3.28
N ARG A 24 -33.67 51.27 2.21
CA ARG A 24 -33.14 50.15 1.43
C ARG A 24 -32.20 49.36 2.34
N GLY A 25 -32.77 48.42 3.10
CA GLY A 25 -32.03 47.38 3.77
C GLY A 25 -31.22 46.63 2.72
N THR A 26 -29.95 46.42 3.02
CA THR A 26 -29.03 45.60 2.22
C THR A 26 -29.45 44.14 2.32
N SER A 27 -30.39 43.74 1.47
CA SER A 27 -30.96 42.40 1.32
C SER A 27 -31.44 42.26 -0.13
N GLU A 28 -31.04 41.28 -0.94
CA GLU A 28 -30.20 40.09 -0.70
C GLU A 28 -29.18 39.97 -1.85
N SER A 29 -27.91 39.66 -1.57
CA SER A 29 -26.87 39.48 -2.61
C SER A 29 -26.61 38.01 -2.93
N SER A 30 -27.63 37.15 -2.81
CA SER A 30 -27.54 35.72 -3.07
C SER A 30 -28.32 35.35 -4.33
N ILE A 31 -27.62 34.82 -5.34
CA ILE A 31 -28.23 34.32 -6.57
C ILE A 31 -28.38 32.80 -6.46
N ARG A 32 -29.57 32.27 -6.70
CA ARG A 32 -29.80 30.82 -6.79
C ARG A 32 -29.43 30.36 -8.20
N VAL A 33 -28.40 29.53 -8.30
CA VAL A 33 -27.89 28.97 -9.55
C VAL A 33 -28.28 27.48 -9.63
N ASP A 34 -28.50 26.96 -10.83
CA ASP A 34 -28.71 25.53 -11.03
C ASP A 34 -27.39 24.75 -10.81
N VAL A 35 -27.49 23.52 -10.33
CA VAL A 35 -26.33 22.65 -10.10
C VAL A 35 -25.71 22.25 -11.44
N ASP A 36 -26.53 21.95 -12.44
CA ASP A 36 -26.08 21.52 -13.76
C ASP A 36 -25.23 22.61 -14.44
N LEU A 37 -25.55 23.90 -14.20
CA LEU A 37 -24.78 25.03 -14.72
C LEU A 37 -23.42 25.18 -14.03
N LEU A 38 -23.32 24.92 -12.72
CA LEU A 38 -22.04 24.92 -11.99
C LEU A 38 -21.16 23.76 -12.43
N ASP A 39 -21.75 22.59 -12.68
CA ASP A 39 -21.04 21.41 -13.18
C ASP A 39 -20.57 21.59 -14.64
N ASP A 40 -21.36 22.27 -15.48
CA ASP A 40 -20.94 22.67 -16.84
C ASP A 40 -19.81 23.72 -16.82
N LEU A 41 -19.86 24.70 -15.92
CA LEU A 41 -18.76 25.65 -15.73
C LEU A 41 -17.47 24.92 -15.27
N MET A 42 -17.57 23.98 -14.34
CA MET A 42 -16.43 23.15 -13.92
C MET A 42 -15.86 22.31 -15.07
N ARG A 43 -16.73 21.73 -15.91
CA ARG A 43 -16.31 21.00 -17.12
C ARG A 43 -15.58 21.94 -18.10
N GLN A 44 -16.09 23.14 -18.33
CA GLN A 44 -15.44 24.15 -19.18
C GLN A 44 -14.10 24.64 -18.62
N VAL A 45 -13.98 24.80 -17.30
CA VAL A 45 -12.71 25.12 -16.62
C VAL A 45 -11.71 23.96 -16.76
N GLY A 46 -12.17 22.70 -16.67
CA GLY A 46 -11.33 21.53 -16.94
C GLY A 46 -10.78 21.50 -18.37
N GLU A 47 -11.63 21.74 -19.38
CA GLU A 47 -11.20 21.87 -20.77
C GLU A 47 -10.25 23.08 -20.98
N LEU A 48 -10.49 24.21 -20.31
CA LEU A 48 -9.59 25.37 -20.33
C LEU A 48 -8.21 25.03 -19.74
N VAL A 49 -8.15 24.24 -18.66
CA VAL A 49 -6.88 23.76 -18.06
C VAL A 49 -6.13 22.84 -19.03
N LEU A 50 -6.83 21.95 -19.76
CA LEU A 50 -6.21 21.11 -20.80
C LEU A 50 -5.64 21.95 -21.95
N VAL A 51 -6.42 22.91 -22.48
CA VAL A 51 -5.98 23.81 -23.56
C VAL A 51 -4.83 24.73 -23.10
N ARG A 52 -4.87 25.22 -21.86
CA ARG A 52 -3.78 25.96 -21.21
C ARG A 52 -2.50 25.13 -21.18
N ASN A 53 -2.57 23.87 -20.75
CA ASN A 53 -1.42 22.98 -20.72
C ASN A 53 -0.86 22.74 -22.14
N GLN A 54 -1.72 22.54 -23.13
CA GLN A 54 -1.32 22.40 -24.54
C GLN A 54 -0.61 23.66 -25.06
N ILE A 55 -1.12 24.86 -24.75
CA ILE A 55 -0.50 26.13 -25.15
C ILE A 55 0.84 26.34 -24.41
N ALA A 56 0.95 25.95 -23.14
CA ALA A 56 2.22 25.98 -22.40
C ALA A 56 3.26 25.02 -22.98
N GLN A 57 2.84 23.82 -23.38
CA GLN A 57 3.70 22.83 -24.03
C GLN A 57 4.20 23.34 -25.39
N LEU A 58 3.32 23.88 -26.24
CA LEU A 58 3.70 24.46 -27.54
C LEU A 58 4.62 25.67 -27.37
N ALA A 59 4.33 26.56 -26.42
CA ALA A 59 5.18 27.71 -26.10
C ALA A 59 6.56 27.32 -25.57
N GLY A 60 6.69 26.16 -24.90
CA GLY A 60 7.97 25.64 -24.41
C GLY A 60 8.87 25.02 -25.49
N PHE A 61 8.30 24.64 -26.64
CA PHE A 61 9.08 24.18 -27.80
C PHE A 61 9.55 25.33 -28.70
N ASP A 62 8.87 26.47 -28.67
CA ASP A 62 9.20 27.63 -29.50
C ASP A 62 10.10 28.62 -28.74
N SER A 63 10.94 29.35 -29.48
CA SER A 63 11.88 30.33 -28.90
C SER A 63 11.27 31.74 -28.72
N ASP A 64 9.95 31.86 -28.88
CA ASP A 64 9.21 33.11 -28.77
C ASP A 64 8.91 33.49 -27.29
N ALA A 65 9.62 34.52 -26.83
CA ALA A 65 9.48 35.08 -25.49
C ALA A 65 8.18 35.90 -25.26
N GLU A 66 7.46 36.30 -26.31
CA GLU A 66 6.13 36.90 -26.22
C GLU A 66 5.04 35.83 -26.10
N LEU A 67 5.14 34.74 -26.88
CA LEU A 67 4.27 33.56 -26.72
C LEU A 67 4.43 32.95 -25.32
N THR A 68 5.66 32.76 -24.86
CA THR A 68 5.96 32.23 -23.51
C THR A 68 5.30 33.07 -22.40
N ARG A 69 5.47 34.40 -22.44
CA ARG A 69 4.86 35.32 -21.45
C ARG A 69 3.33 35.34 -21.55
N SER A 70 2.79 35.25 -22.75
CA SER A 70 1.34 35.19 -22.98
C SER A 70 0.74 33.90 -22.42
N SER A 71 1.42 32.77 -22.60
CA SER A 71 1.05 31.47 -22.04
C SER A 71 1.11 31.47 -20.51
N GLN A 72 2.19 31.99 -19.91
CA GLN A 72 2.28 32.18 -18.45
C GLN A 72 1.13 33.04 -17.89
N ARG A 73 0.76 34.13 -18.59
CA ARG A 73 -0.36 34.99 -18.18
C ARG A 73 -1.72 34.30 -18.33
N LEU A 74 -1.92 33.53 -19.40
CA LEU A 74 -3.11 32.69 -19.56
C LEU A 74 -3.22 31.68 -18.42
N SER A 75 -2.09 31.07 -18.02
CA SER A 75 -2.07 30.11 -16.92
C SER A 75 -2.48 30.72 -15.59
N LEU A 76 -1.99 31.92 -15.26
CA LEU A 76 -2.41 32.63 -14.05
C LEU A 76 -3.93 32.91 -14.06
N ILE A 77 -4.45 33.48 -15.16
CA ILE A 77 -5.88 33.84 -15.28
C ILE A 77 -6.77 32.57 -15.24
N ALA A 78 -6.34 31.47 -15.84
CA ALA A 78 -7.06 30.20 -15.80
C ALA A 78 -7.12 29.62 -14.38
N SER A 79 -6.01 29.71 -13.62
CA SER A 79 -5.97 29.30 -12.21
C SER A 79 -6.83 30.19 -11.31
N GLU A 80 -6.81 31.51 -11.49
CA GLU A 80 -7.69 32.45 -10.78
C GLU A 80 -9.18 32.17 -11.07
N LEU A 81 -9.52 31.91 -12.34
CA LEU A 81 -10.87 31.55 -12.76
C LEU A 81 -11.32 30.21 -12.14
N GLN A 82 -10.43 29.21 -12.14
CA GLN A 82 -10.69 27.92 -11.52
C GLN A 82 -10.93 28.06 -10.02
N GLU A 83 -10.09 28.80 -9.28
CA GLU A 83 -10.29 29.04 -7.85
C GLU A 83 -11.62 29.75 -7.58
N GLY A 84 -11.98 30.73 -8.43
CA GLY A 84 -13.26 31.42 -8.36
C GLY A 84 -14.47 30.50 -8.55
N VAL A 85 -14.45 29.62 -9.56
CA VAL A 85 -15.55 28.66 -9.83
C VAL A 85 -15.58 27.54 -8.78
N MET A 86 -14.44 27.11 -8.24
CA MET A 86 -14.43 26.18 -7.10
C MET A 86 -15.12 26.80 -5.87
N LYS A 87 -14.81 28.06 -5.54
CA LYS A 87 -15.44 28.77 -4.41
C LYS A 87 -16.96 28.91 -4.54
N THR A 88 -17.53 29.05 -5.73
CA THR A 88 -19.00 29.09 -5.90
C THR A 88 -19.67 27.72 -5.76
N ARG A 89 -18.91 26.61 -5.83
CA ARG A 89 -19.39 25.23 -5.64
C ARG A 89 -19.16 24.69 -4.23
N MET A 90 -18.38 25.38 -3.40
CA MET A 90 -18.14 25.02 -2.00
C MET A 90 -19.44 24.98 -1.20
N GLN A 91 -19.53 24.02 -0.28
CA GLN A 91 -20.61 23.89 0.68
C GLN A 91 -20.03 23.62 2.08
N PRO A 92 -20.59 24.22 3.15
CA PRO A 92 -20.16 23.93 4.50
C PRO A 92 -20.50 22.48 4.87
N ILE A 93 -19.57 21.80 5.55
CA ILE A 93 -19.72 20.42 6.01
C ILE A 93 -20.90 20.22 6.99
N ASP A 94 -21.47 21.31 7.52
CA ASP A 94 -22.69 21.28 8.34
C ASP A 94 -23.88 20.57 7.68
N HIS A 95 -23.94 20.52 6.35
CA HIS A 95 -24.91 19.70 5.60
C HIS A 95 -24.86 18.20 5.96
N ILE A 96 -23.69 17.70 6.37
CA ILE A 96 -23.49 16.37 6.94
C ILE A 96 -23.79 16.39 8.45
N TRP A 97 -23.21 17.34 9.21
CA TRP A 97 -23.34 17.41 10.68
C TRP A 97 -24.79 17.51 11.15
N SER A 98 -25.64 18.26 10.44
CA SER A 98 -27.07 18.41 10.75
C SER A 98 -27.83 17.07 10.94
N LYS A 99 -27.36 15.98 10.33
CA LYS A 99 -27.96 14.63 10.46
C LYS A 99 -27.31 13.77 11.55
N MET A 100 -26.07 14.06 11.94
CA MET A 100 -25.30 13.27 12.90
C MET A 100 -25.92 13.16 14.30
N PRO A 101 -26.50 14.22 14.91
CA PRO A 101 -27.18 14.11 16.21
C PRO A 101 -28.31 13.10 16.25
N ARG A 102 -29.00 12.87 15.13
CA ARG A 102 -30.04 11.85 15.03
C ARG A 102 -29.42 10.46 14.90
N ILE A 103 -28.46 10.29 13.98
CA ILE A 103 -27.78 9.01 13.74
C ILE A 103 -27.11 8.50 15.03
N VAL A 104 -26.39 9.36 15.75
CA VAL A 104 -25.73 9.02 17.02
C VAL A 104 -26.76 8.65 18.09
N ARG A 105 -27.89 9.36 18.20
CA ARG A 105 -28.95 9.03 19.17
C ARG A 105 -29.60 7.68 18.87
N ASP A 106 -29.94 7.43 17.61
CA ASP A 106 -30.58 6.19 17.18
C ASP A 106 -29.64 4.98 17.38
N LEU A 107 -28.34 5.13 17.11
CA LEU A 107 -27.31 4.12 17.38
C LEU A 107 -27.05 3.92 18.88
N ALA A 108 -26.91 5.00 19.66
CA ALA A 108 -26.67 4.92 21.10
C ALA A 108 -27.83 4.21 21.83
N ALA A 109 -29.08 4.46 21.41
CA ALA A 109 -30.25 3.73 21.89
C ALA A 109 -30.21 2.24 21.51
N ALA A 110 -29.84 1.91 20.27
CA ALA A 110 -29.76 0.52 19.80
C ALA A 110 -28.66 -0.30 20.52
N CYS A 111 -27.51 0.31 20.79
CA CYS A 111 -26.36 -0.33 21.46
C CYS A 111 -26.36 -0.16 23.00
N ALA A 112 -27.43 0.42 23.57
CA ALA A 112 -27.57 0.74 24.99
C ALA A 112 -26.35 1.51 25.57
N ARG A 113 -25.95 2.59 24.88
CA ARG A 113 -24.85 3.49 25.24
C ARG A 113 -25.36 4.89 25.61
N GLU A 114 -24.60 5.59 26.44
CA GLU A 114 -24.78 7.04 26.65
C GLU A 114 -23.68 7.78 25.89
N VAL A 115 -24.04 8.64 24.93
CA VAL A 115 -23.07 9.36 24.08
C VAL A 115 -23.45 10.85 23.99
N ARG A 116 -22.48 11.73 24.26
CA ARG A 116 -22.54 13.16 23.95
C ARG A 116 -21.81 13.42 22.63
N LEU A 117 -22.50 14.01 21.67
CA LEU A 117 -21.93 14.44 20.41
C LEU A 117 -21.46 15.90 20.51
N GLU A 118 -20.20 16.15 20.16
CA GLU A 118 -19.61 17.48 20.04
C GLU A 118 -19.19 17.70 18.58
N MET A 119 -19.49 18.88 18.03
CA MET A 119 -19.25 19.19 16.62
C MET A 119 -18.54 20.54 16.50
N VAL A 120 -17.42 20.58 15.78
CA VAL A 120 -16.53 21.74 15.66
C VAL A 120 -16.20 21.99 14.19
N GLY A 121 -16.23 23.25 13.75
CA GLY A 121 -15.87 23.64 12.38
C GLY A 121 -16.89 23.22 11.31
N GLY A 122 -18.19 23.21 11.62
CA GLY A 122 -19.26 22.91 10.64
C GLY A 122 -19.32 23.89 9.46
N ASP A 123 -18.77 25.09 9.66
CA ASP A 123 -18.53 26.13 8.66
C ASP A 123 -17.38 25.83 7.69
N THR A 124 -16.58 24.77 7.92
CA THR A 124 -15.52 24.35 7.00
C THR A 124 -16.09 23.99 5.63
N GLU A 125 -15.58 24.64 4.59
CA GLU A 125 -16.05 24.50 3.22
C GLU A 125 -15.39 23.32 2.49
N LEU A 126 -16.20 22.57 1.75
CA LEU A 126 -15.76 21.45 0.91
C LEU A 126 -16.56 21.43 -0.40
N ASP A 127 -15.96 20.94 -1.48
CA ASP A 127 -16.66 20.74 -2.75
C ASP A 127 -17.88 19.81 -2.57
N ARG A 128 -19.02 20.16 -3.19
CA ARG A 128 -20.27 19.40 -3.11
C ARG A 128 -20.11 17.90 -3.45
N SER A 129 -19.32 17.56 -4.46
CA SER A 129 -19.14 16.16 -4.87
C SER A 129 -18.26 15.39 -3.88
N LEU A 130 -17.23 16.02 -3.32
CA LEU A 130 -16.45 15.47 -2.22
C LEU A 130 -17.30 15.29 -0.95
N LEU A 131 -18.19 16.26 -0.65
CA LEU A 131 -19.11 16.21 0.49
C LEU A 131 -20.06 14.99 0.42
N GLU A 132 -20.67 14.71 -0.74
CA GLU A 132 -21.48 13.50 -0.91
C GLU A 132 -20.62 12.20 -0.88
N SER A 133 -19.40 12.20 -1.40
CA SER A 133 -18.49 11.04 -1.34
C SER A 133 -18.01 10.70 0.09
N VAL A 134 -17.83 11.72 0.94
CA VAL A 134 -17.28 11.58 2.30
C VAL A 134 -18.34 11.22 3.34
N LYS A 135 -19.62 11.49 3.05
CA LYS A 135 -20.79 11.24 3.91
C LYS A 135 -20.95 9.78 4.36
N ASP A 136 -20.79 8.81 3.47
CA ASP A 136 -20.89 7.39 3.80
C ASP A 136 -19.70 6.91 4.66
N PRO A 137 -18.42 7.20 4.31
CA PRO A 137 -17.27 7.04 5.18
C PRO A 137 -17.46 7.60 6.60
N LEU A 138 -17.88 8.86 6.74
CA LEU A 138 -18.08 9.48 8.06
C LEU A 138 -19.21 8.82 8.85
N THR A 139 -20.30 8.43 8.19
CA THR A 139 -21.40 7.69 8.83
C THR A 139 -20.93 6.32 9.35
N HIS A 140 -20.02 5.66 8.63
CA HIS A 140 -19.42 4.39 9.07
C HIS A 140 -18.47 4.58 10.27
N LEU A 141 -17.61 5.59 10.25
CA LEU A 141 -16.72 5.91 11.38
C LEU A 141 -17.49 6.28 12.65
N VAL A 142 -18.53 7.10 12.52
CA VAL A 142 -19.46 7.43 13.62
C VAL A 142 -20.13 6.16 14.17
N ARG A 143 -20.53 5.22 13.31
CA ARG A 143 -21.10 3.94 13.76
C ARG A 143 -20.09 3.13 14.57
N ASN A 144 -18.87 2.97 14.07
CA ASN A 144 -17.84 2.18 14.76
C ASN A 144 -17.46 2.80 16.10
N ALA A 145 -17.40 4.13 16.20
CA ALA A 145 -17.20 4.84 17.45
C ALA A 145 -18.31 4.57 18.48
N VAL A 146 -19.58 4.50 18.07
CA VAL A 146 -20.71 4.26 18.99
C VAL A 146 -20.91 2.78 19.34
N ASP A 147 -20.75 1.87 18.39
CA ASP A 147 -21.01 0.43 18.56
C ASP A 147 -19.83 -0.31 19.22
N HIS A 148 -18.59 0.01 18.81
CA HIS A 148 -17.38 -0.69 19.22
C HIS A 148 -16.42 0.17 20.06
N GLY A 149 -16.34 1.48 19.80
CA GLY A 149 -15.50 2.40 20.55
C GLY A 149 -16.00 2.64 21.98
N ILE A 150 -17.18 3.26 22.11
CA ILE A 150 -17.74 3.66 23.41
C ILE A 150 -18.30 2.45 24.16
N GLU A 151 -17.86 2.26 25.40
CA GLU A 151 -18.24 1.15 26.27
C GLU A 151 -19.60 1.41 26.97
N SER A 152 -20.19 0.37 27.58
CA SER A 152 -21.44 0.56 28.33
C SER A 152 -21.24 1.51 29.54
N PRO A 153 -22.27 2.25 29.98
CA PRO A 153 -22.15 3.13 31.16
C PRO A 153 -21.61 2.43 32.42
N ALA A 154 -21.97 1.15 32.61
CA ALA A 154 -21.46 0.32 33.69
C ALA A 154 -19.97 -0.01 33.52
N THR A 155 -19.55 -0.40 32.31
CA THR A 155 -18.14 -0.66 31.97
C THR A 155 -17.28 0.59 32.13
N ARG A 156 -17.77 1.75 31.66
CA ARG A 156 -17.07 3.04 31.77
C ARG A 156 -16.86 3.43 33.24
N THR A 157 -17.90 3.33 34.06
CA THR A 157 -17.82 3.61 35.50
C THR A 157 -16.85 2.66 36.21
N ALA A 158 -16.84 1.37 35.86
CA ALA A 158 -15.89 0.39 36.41
C ALA A 158 -14.43 0.70 36.02
N SER A 159 -14.21 1.26 34.83
CA SER A 159 -12.90 1.74 34.35
C SER A 159 -12.56 3.18 34.80
N GLY A 160 -13.33 3.78 35.71
CA GLY A 160 -13.09 5.13 36.24
C GLY A 160 -13.41 6.29 35.27
N LYS A 161 -14.09 6.02 34.15
CA LYS A 161 -14.53 7.02 33.17
C LYS A 161 -15.94 7.56 33.49
N PRO A 162 -16.32 8.75 32.98
CA PRO A 162 -17.71 9.21 33.00
C PRO A 162 -18.67 8.21 32.31
N SER A 163 -19.88 8.05 32.84
CA SER A 163 -20.90 7.11 32.31
C SER A 163 -21.27 7.39 30.86
N THR A 164 -21.37 8.69 30.52
CA THR A 164 -21.57 9.19 29.16
C THR A 164 -20.23 9.30 28.43
N GLY A 165 -20.08 8.65 27.28
CA GLY A 165 -18.96 8.83 26.37
C GLY A 165 -19.05 10.09 25.53
N VAL A 166 -17.92 10.55 25.00
CA VAL A 166 -17.84 11.74 24.13
C VAL A 166 -17.40 11.32 22.74
N LEU A 167 -18.18 11.71 21.74
CA LEU A 167 -17.85 11.62 20.32
C LEU A 167 -17.69 13.04 19.77
N THR A 168 -16.48 13.38 19.33
CA THR A 168 -16.15 14.68 18.74
C THR A 168 -15.99 14.52 17.23
N LEU A 169 -16.74 15.32 16.47
CA LEU A 169 -16.58 15.51 15.04
C LEU A 169 -15.97 16.90 14.79
N ARG A 170 -14.84 16.96 14.08
CA ARG A 170 -14.14 18.22 13.84
C ARG A 170 -13.74 18.35 12.37
N ALA A 171 -13.94 19.52 11.80
CA ALA A 171 -13.39 19.86 10.49
C ALA A 171 -12.57 21.16 10.57
N TYR A 172 -11.52 21.27 9.75
CA TYR A 172 -10.72 22.48 9.59
C TYR A 172 -9.84 22.40 8.33
N HIS A 173 -9.40 23.55 7.81
CA HIS A 173 -8.40 23.59 6.74
C HIS A 173 -6.98 23.49 7.30
N ALA A 174 -6.12 22.67 6.69
CA ALA A 174 -4.69 22.63 6.96
C ALA A 174 -3.91 22.26 5.69
N GLY A 175 -2.81 22.96 5.40
CA GLY A 175 -1.88 22.59 4.31
C GLY A 175 -2.50 22.53 2.91
N GLY A 176 -3.57 23.28 2.62
CA GLY A 176 -4.29 23.18 1.35
C GLY A 176 -5.22 21.96 1.23
N GLN A 177 -5.50 21.28 2.35
CA GLN A 177 -6.45 20.16 2.47
C GLN A 177 -7.52 20.48 3.52
N VAL A 178 -8.66 19.81 3.43
CA VAL A 178 -9.67 19.74 4.51
C VAL A 178 -9.32 18.54 5.38
N MET A 179 -9.09 18.82 6.66
CA MET A 179 -8.94 17.81 7.71
C MET A 179 -10.32 17.55 8.32
N VAL A 180 -10.74 16.28 8.37
CA VAL A 180 -11.93 15.86 9.13
C VAL A 180 -11.51 14.81 10.15
N GLU A 181 -11.74 15.07 11.43
CA GLU A 181 -11.43 14.18 12.55
C GLU A 181 -12.72 13.58 13.14
N VAL A 182 -12.73 12.27 13.35
CA VAL A 182 -13.76 11.55 14.13
C VAL A 182 -13.07 10.94 15.35
N ARG A 183 -13.37 11.47 16.54
CA ARG A 183 -12.70 11.09 17.79
C ARG A 183 -13.68 10.60 18.85
N ASP A 184 -13.39 9.46 19.46
CA ASP A 184 -14.07 8.95 20.65
C ASP A 184 -13.16 8.93 21.89
N ASP A 185 -13.76 8.83 23.08
CA ASP A 185 -13.09 8.58 24.36
C ASP A 185 -13.31 7.14 24.88
N GLY A 186 -13.51 6.21 23.94
CA GLY A 186 -13.90 4.83 24.17
C GLY A 186 -12.77 3.91 24.62
N ALA A 187 -12.95 2.60 24.43
CA ALA A 187 -11.98 1.58 24.81
C ALA A 187 -10.64 1.69 24.06
N GLY A 188 -10.60 2.37 22.93
CA GLY A 188 -9.50 2.34 21.98
C GLY A 188 -9.40 1.00 21.24
N ILE A 189 -8.54 0.95 20.23
CA ILE A 189 -8.19 -0.25 19.48
C ILE A 189 -7.00 -0.90 20.20
N ASP A 190 -7.17 -2.15 20.59
CA ASP A 190 -6.15 -2.94 21.27
C ASP A 190 -5.17 -3.55 20.22
N PRO A 191 -3.91 -3.11 20.17
CA PRO A 191 -2.95 -3.59 19.17
C PRO A 191 -2.68 -5.09 19.32
N GLN A 192 -2.74 -5.64 20.54
CA GLN A 192 -2.52 -7.07 20.78
C GLN A 192 -3.67 -7.91 20.19
N LYS A 193 -4.91 -7.42 20.26
CA LYS A 193 -6.05 -8.08 19.60
C LYS A 193 -5.98 -7.99 18.08
N VAL A 194 -5.51 -6.86 17.54
CA VAL A 194 -5.30 -6.70 16.09
C VAL A 194 -4.19 -7.64 15.60
N ALA A 195 -3.05 -7.69 16.30
CA ALA A 195 -1.96 -8.63 16.05
C ALA A 195 -2.41 -10.09 16.12
N ALA A 196 -3.09 -10.50 17.20
CA ALA A 196 -3.62 -11.86 17.35
C ALA A 196 -4.60 -12.24 16.22
N LYS A 197 -5.47 -11.31 15.79
CA LYS A 197 -6.40 -11.54 14.67
C LYS A 197 -5.69 -11.60 13.31
N ALA A 198 -4.56 -10.89 13.14
CA ALA A 198 -3.72 -10.99 11.95
C ALA A 198 -3.00 -12.34 11.86
N ILE A 199 -2.52 -12.89 13.00
CA ILE A 199 -1.94 -14.23 13.09
C ILE A 199 -3.01 -15.30 12.79
N GLU A 200 -4.18 -15.22 13.44
CA GLU A 200 -5.29 -16.17 13.23
C GLU A 200 -5.73 -16.27 11.75
N ARG A 201 -5.59 -15.17 11.00
CA ARG A 201 -5.93 -15.08 9.57
C ARG A 201 -4.75 -15.34 8.63
N GLY A 202 -3.57 -15.69 9.15
CA GLY A 202 -2.37 -15.94 8.33
C GLY A 202 -1.84 -14.71 7.59
N LEU A 203 -2.16 -13.49 8.04
CA LEU A 203 -1.78 -12.23 7.38
C LEU A 203 -0.37 -11.76 7.75
N LYS A 204 0.10 -12.13 8.95
CA LYS A 204 1.43 -11.83 9.51
C LYS A 204 1.85 -12.93 10.48
N THR A 205 3.15 -13.22 10.57
CA THR A 205 3.72 -14.09 11.62
C THR A 205 3.87 -13.31 12.94
N ALA A 206 4.04 -14.01 14.06
CA ALA A 206 4.31 -13.37 15.36
C ALA A 206 5.61 -12.54 15.32
N GLU A 207 6.66 -13.09 14.74
CA GLU A 207 7.97 -12.44 14.56
C GLU A 207 7.87 -11.14 13.75
N GLN A 208 7.03 -11.12 12.70
CA GLN A 208 6.77 -9.90 11.92
C GLN A 208 6.02 -8.84 12.73
N LEU A 209 5.10 -9.24 13.62
CA LEU A 209 4.33 -8.31 14.43
C LEU A 209 5.14 -7.75 15.61
N ASP A 210 6.02 -8.55 16.21
CA ASP A 210 6.95 -8.09 17.26
C ASP A 210 7.98 -7.07 16.75
N ALA A 211 8.29 -7.09 15.44
CA ALA A 211 9.14 -6.11 14.77
C ALA A 211 8.39 -4.83 14.31
N MET A 212 7.04 -4.82 14.31
CA MET A 212 6.24 -3.71 13.80
C MET A 212 5.99 -2.63 14.85
N ALA A 213 5.97 -1.36 14.43
CA ALA A 213 5.52 -0.28 15.30
C ALA A 213 4.01 -0.37 15.56
N THR A 214 3.54 0.14 16.70
CA THR A 214 2.12 0.11 17.08
C THR A 214 1.22 0.77 16.02
N SER A 215 1.69 1.82 15.34
CA SER A 215 1.00 2.46 14.21
C SER A 215 0.73 1.49 13.07
N ASP A 216 1.68 0.61 12.78
CA ASP A 216 1.66 -0.29 11.64
C ASP A 216 0.77 -1.49 11.93
N ILE A 217 0.78 -1.95 13.19
CA ILE A 217 -0.19 -2.93 13.71
C ILE A 217 -1.60 -2.35 13.63
N LEU A 218 -1.82 -1.10 14.06
CA LEU A 218 -3.14 -0.44 13.93
C LEU A 218 -3.56 -0.30 12.45
N ASN A 219 -2.64 -0.05 11.53
CA ASN A 219 -2.94 0.03 10.10
C ASN A 219 -3.46 -1.29 9.49
N LEU A 220 -3.26 -2.45 10.14
CA LEU A 220 -3.81 -3.73 9.68
C LEU A 220 -5.35 -3.75 9.67
N VAL A 221 -6.03 -2.85 10.42
CA VAL A 221 -7.50 -2.75 10.41
C VAL A 221 -8.07 -2.36 9.04
N PHE A 222 -7.26 -1.80 8.15
CA PHE A 222 -7.64 -1.43 6.79
C PHE A 222 -7.49 -2.56 5.77
N LEU A 223 -6.98 -3.74 6.15
CA LEU A 223 -6.83 -4.86 5.23
C LEU A 223 -8.20 -5.40 4.76
N PRO A 224 -8.34 -5.85 3.50
CA PRO A 224 -9.61 -6.32 2.95
C PRO A 224 -10.28 -7.39 3.82
N GLY A 225 -11.55 -7.15 4.18
CA GLY A 225 -12.32 -8.05 5.05
C GLY A 225 -11.77 -8.23 6.48
N PHE A 226 -10.79 -7.43 6.91
CA PHE A 226 -10.28 -7.47 8.28
C PHE A 226 -11.33 -6.90 9.25
N SER A 227 -11.64 -7.66 10.29
CA SER A 227 -12.53 -7.24 11.36
C SER A 227 -12.16 -7.95 12.65
N THR A 228 -12.14 -7.21 13.75
CA THR A 228 -11.91 -7.70 15.12
C THR A 228 -13.18 -8.26 15.77
N ALA A 229 -14.35 -8.14 15.13
CA ALA A 229 -15.60 -8.68 15.65
C ALA A 229 -15.66 -10.21 15.52
N ALA A 230 -15.97 -10.91 16.62
CA ALA A 230 -16.09 -12.36 16.66
C ALA A 230 -17.40 -12.91 16.03
N ALA A 231 -18.37 -12.03 15.74
CA ALA A 231 -19.63 -12.38 15.10
C ALA A 231 -20.08 -11.29 14.12
N VAL A 232 -20.69 -11.69 13.00
CA VAL A 232 -21.30 -10.76 12.05
C VAL A 232 -22.59 -10.21 12.66
N THR A 233 -22.64 -8.91 12.97
CA THR A 233 -23.86 -8.28 13.48
C THR A 233 -24.87 -8.07 12.36
N ASN A 234 -26.14 -8.40 12.60
CA ASN A 234 -27.24 -8.35 11.62
C ASN A 234 -27.58 -6.93 11.08
N VAL A 235 -26.83 -5.90 11.48
CA VAL A 235 -26.95 -4.51 10.99
C VAL A 235 -25.96 -4.23 9.84
N SER A 236 -25.04 -5.16 9.55
CA SER A 236 -23.94 -4.99 8.57
C SER A 236 -24.23 -5.58 7.17
N GLY A 237 -25.51 -5.62 6.76
CA GLY A 237 -26.01 -6.25 5.54
C GLY A 237 -25.58 -5.67 4.18
N ARG A 238 -24.40 -5.02 4.10
CA ARG A 238 -23.75 -4.57 2.86
C ARG A 238 -22.22 -4.78 2.83
N GLY A 239 -21.61 -5.41 3.84
CA GLY A 239 -20.18 -5.74 3.80
C GLY A 239 -19.24 -4.53 3.76
N VAL A 240 -19.58 -3.44 4.47
CA VAL A 240 -18.74 -2.24 4.56
C VAL A 240 -17.74 -2.45 5.70
N GLY A 241 -16.47 -2.70 5.39
CA GLY A 241 -15.37 -2.68 6.34
C GLY A 241 -14.59 -1.36 6.31
N MET A 242 -13.51 -1.29 7.07
CA MET A 242 -12.61 -0.13 7.09
C MET A 242 -11.77 -0.01 5.81
N ASP A 243 -11.58 -1.12 5.10
CA ASP A 243 -11.08 -1.21 3.73
C ASP A 243 -11.91 -0.37 2.75
N VAL A 244 -13.24 -0.43 2.84
CA VAL A 244 -14.16 0.38 2.02
C VAL A 244 -14.07 1.87 2.37
N VAL A 245 -13.93 2.20 3.67
CA VAL A 245 -13.72 3.59 4.12
C VAL A 245 -12.44 4.17 3.52
N ARG A 246 -11.31 3.45 3.61
CA ARG A 246 -10.04 3.85 3.02
C ARG A 246 -10.16 4.00 1.50
N SER A 247 -10.65 2.97 0.80
CA SER A 247 -10.78 2.98 -0.67
C SER A 247 -11.67 4.11 -1.19
N ASN A 248 -12.76 4.46 -0.48
CA ASN A 248 -13.61 5.59 -0.84
C ASN A 248 -12.88 6.93 -0.72
N ILE A 249 -12.11 7.14 0.36
CA ILE A 249 -11.35 8.39 0.56
C ILE A 249 -10.13 8.47 -0.38
N GLU A 250 -9.42 7.37 -0.62
CA GLU A 250 -8.35 7.29 -1.61
C GLU A 250 -8.88 7.56 -3.04
N SER A 251 -10.10 7.11 -3.36
CA SER A 251 -10.71 7.34 -4.68
C SER A 251 -10.98 8.80 -5.03
N ILE A 252 -11.04 9.68 -4.02
CA ILE A 252 -11.18 11.13 -4.18
C ILE A 252 -9.84 11.87 -3.96
N GLY A 253 -8.71 11.16 -3.98
CA GLY A 253 -7.38 11.74 -3.77
C GLY A 253 -7.08 12.11 -2.31
N GLY A 254 -7.85 11.57 -1.37
CA GLY A 254 -7.62 11.76 0.07
C GLY A 254 -6.81 10.64 0.72
N ALA A 255 -6.59 10.75 2.02
CA ALA A 255 -5.96 9.73 2.86
C ALA A 255 -6.73 9.54 4.17
N VAL A 256 -6.62 8.36 4.79
CA VAL A 256 -7.20 8.04 6.11
C VAL A 256 -6.13 7.53 7.05
N GLU A 257 -6.02 8.16 8.21
CA GLU A 257 -5.10 7.82 9.29
C GLU A 257 -5.87 7.44 10.56
N VAL A 258 -5.28 6.58 11.39
CA VAL A 258 -5.85 6.17 12.68
C VAL A 258 -4.82 6.30 13.78
N GLU A 259 -5.20 6.95 14.87
CA GLU A 259 -4.49 6.94 16.15
C GLU A 259 -5.41 6.37 17.22
N SER A 260 -4.90 5.49 18.07
CA SER A 260 -5.70 4.90 19.14
C SER A 260 -4.83 4.55 20.33
N GLU A 261 -5.37 4.76 21.53
CA GLU A 261 -4.72 4.38 22.79
C GLU A 261 -5.72 3.64 23.68
N VAL A 262 -5.32 2.46 24.16
CA VAL A 262 -6.19 1.57 24.96
C VAL A 262 -6.64 2.28 26.23
N GLY A 263 -7.96 2.28 26.46
CA GLY A 263 -8.60 3.00 27.56
C GLY A 263 -8.76 4.51 27.36
N ARG A 264 -8.28 5.09 26.25
CA ARG A 264 -8.38 6.54 25.96
C ARG A 264 -9.18 6.89 24.70
N GLY A 265 -9.41 5.93 23.81
CA GLY A 265 -10.27 6.06 22.64
C GLY A 265 -9.49 6.11 21.33
N THR A 266 -10.21 6.38 20.24
CA THR A 266 -9.67 6.40 18.87
C THR A 266 -9.88 7.76 18.21
N THR A 267 -8.94 8.19 17.37
CA THR A 267 -9.05 9.34 16.48
C THR A 267 -8.79 8.88 15.05
N TRP A 268 -9.80 8.99 14.19
CA TRP A 268 -9.67 8.83 12.75
C TRP A 268 -9.47 10.20 12.12
N ARG A 269 -8.50 10.35 11.22
CA ARG A 269 -8.29 11.58 10.45
C ARG A 269 -8.42 11.31 8.97
N LEU A 270 -9.25 12.09 8.31
CA LEU A 270 -9.42 12.10 6.86
C LEU A 270 -8.77 13.36 6.33
N ARG A 271 -7.82 13.19 5.40
CA ARG A 271 -7.23 14.29 4.62
C ARG A 271 -7.92 14.31 3.27
N ILE A 272 -8.65 15.37 2.96
CA ILE A 272 -9.46 15.49 1.75
C ILE A 272 -8.94 16.70 0.95
N PRO A 273 -8.62 16.56 -0.36
CA PRO A 273 -8.20 17.71 -1.18
C PRO A 273 -9.33 18.74 -1.33
N LEU A 274 -9.01 20.02 -1.51
CA LEU A 274 -10.04 21.05 -1.74
C LEU A 274 -10.63 21.03 -3.16
N THR A 275 -9.91 20.46 -4.12
CA THR A 275 -10.23 20.50 -5.55
C THR A 275 -10.67 19.14 -6.08
N LEU A 276 -11.53 19.17 -7.09
CA LEU A 276 -11.83 17.98 -7.89
C LEU A 276 -10.61 17.57 -8.70
N ALA A 277 -9.92 16.53 -8.25
CA ALA A 277 -9.05 15.67 -9.07
C ALA A 277 -7.94 16.35 -9.91
N ILE A 278 -7.58 17.61 -9.67
CA ILE A 278 -6.39 18.21 -10.29
C ILE A 278 -5.22 18.08 -9.32
N MET A 279 -4.16 17.40 -9.76
CA MET A 279 -2.94 17.20 -8.97
C MET A 279 -1.68 17.56 -9.77
N PRO A 280 -0.64 18.11 -9.13
CA PRO A 280 0.65 18.29 -9.77
C PRO A 280 1.34 16.93 -9.96
N ALA A 281 1.77 16.64 -11.19
CA ALA A 281 2.48 15.42 -11.54
C ALA A 281 3.72 15.73 -12.39
N LEU A 282 4.69 14.81 -12.37
CA LEU A 282 5.82 14.81 -13.27
C LEU A 282 5.52 13.83 -14.41
N THR A 283 5.51 14.31 -15.65
CA THR A 283 5.35 13.43 -16.82
C THR A 283 6.71 12.81 -17.17
N VAL A 284 6.74 11.49 -17.32
CA VAL A 284 7.95 10.69 -17.58
C VAL A 284 7.70 9.71 -18.72
N ARG A 285 8.76 9.33 -19.43
CA ARG A 285 8.72 8.37 -20.53
C ARG A 285 9.43 7.06 -20.17
N SER A 286 8.84 5.94 -20.58
CA SER A 286 9.45 4.61 -20.58
C SER A 286 9.05 3.92 -21.89
N GLY A 287 10.04 3.65 -22.74
CA GLY A 287 9.82 3.21 -24.12
C GLY A 287 9.06 4.25 -24.95
N SER A 288 7.99 3.81 -25.62
CA SER A 288 7.06 4.69 -26.35
C SER A 288 6.05 5.41 -25.44
N GLU A 289 5.87 4.94 -24.20
CA GLU A 289 4.73 5.29 -23.36
C GLU A 289 5.05 6.43 -22.38
N ILE A 290 4.01 7.21 -22.05
CA ILE A 290 4.10 8.34 -21.12
C ILE A 290 3.28 8.06 -19.86
N TYR A 291 3.91 8.28 -18.72
CA TYR A 291 3.35 8.04 -17.38
C TYR A 291 3.42 9.31 -16.55
N ALA A 292 2.55 9.40 -15.55
CA ALA A 292 2.54 10.51 -14.60
C ALA A 292 2.90 10.03 -13.19
N ILE A 293 3.89 10.69 -12.57
CA ILE A 293 4.28 10.46 -11.18
C ILE A 293 3.70 11.59 -10.32
N PRO A 294 2.87 11.31 -9.31
CA PRO A 294 2.44 12.29 -8.31
C PRO A 294 3.62 13.05 -7.67
N GLN A 295 3.63 14.39 -7.74
CA GLN A 295 4.73 15.18 -7.16
C GLN A 295 4.80 15.08 -5.63
N VAL A 296 3.68 14.76 -4.96
CA VAL A 296 3.64 14.51 -3.50
C VAL A 296 4.55 13.34 -3.08
N ASN A 297 4.85 12.42 -4.00
CA ASN A 297 5.75 11.29 -3.76
C ASN A 297 7.20 11.56 -4.22
N LEU A 298 7.46 12.65 -4.97
CA LEU A 298 8.75 12.96 -5.56
C LEU A 298 9.59 13.85 -4.63
N GLN A 299 10.81 13.42 -4.32
CA GLN A 299 11.76 14.19 -3.49
C GLN A 299 12.78 14.96 -4.34
N GLU A 300 13.46 14.27 -5.25
CA GLU A 300 14.45 14.87 -6.15
C GLU A 300 14.63 14.05 -7.43
N LEU A 301 15.23 14.67 -8.44
CA LEU A 301 15.57 14.06 -9.72
C LEU A 301 17.09 13.98 -9.86
N VAL A 302 17.61 12.81 -10.20
CA VAL A 302 19.03 12.58 -10.42
C VAL A 302 19.23 12.10 -11.85
N ALA A 303 19.85 12.96 -12.68
CA ALA A 303 20.22 12.59 -14.04
C ALA A 303 21.46 11.69 -14.04
N LEU A 304 21.42 10.58 -14.78
CA LEU A 304 22.57 9.71 -15.02
C LEU A 304 23.28 10.16 -16.30
N ASP A 305 24.51 10.60 -16.15
CA ASP A 305 25.41 10.96 -17.26
C ASP A 305 25.90 9.69 -17.95
N THR A 306 25.74 9.58 -19.27
CA THR A 306 25.96 8.33 -20.03
C THR A 306 27.35 7.74 -19.87
N GLN A 307 28.36 8.59 -19.67
CA GLN A 307 29.74 8.13 -19.46
C GLN A 307 29.99 7.56 -18.05
N LYS A 308 29.01 7.64 -17.13
CA LYS A 308 29.11 7.18 -15.74
C LYS A 308 27.99 6.25 -15.30
N THR A 309 26.98 5.99 -16.13
CA THR A 309 25.83 5.13 -15.77
C THR A 309 26.25 3.73 -15.29
N GLN A 310 27.32 3.16 -15.84
CA GLN A 310 27.86 1.84 -15.41
C GLN A 310 28.76 1.90 -14.16
N GLU A 311 29.25 3.08 -13.76
CA GLU A 311 30.06 3.26 -12.54
C GLU A 311 29.22 3.78 -11.36
N ALA A 312 28.03 4.32 -11.61
CA ALA A 312 27.20 5.00 -10.62
C ALA A 312 25.97 4.19 -10.14
N ILE A 313 25.54 3.20 -10.92
CA ILE A 313 24.60 2.18 -10.46
C ILE A 313 25.44 0.99 -9.99
N GLU A 314 25.40 0.71 -8.70
CA GLU A 314 26.04 -0.46 -8.08
C GLU A 314 25.00 -1.60 -8.06
N HIS A 315 25.43 -2.86 -8.20
CA HIS A 315 24.55 -4.02 -8.05
C HIS A 315 24.85 -4.73 -6.73
N ILE A 316 23.83 -4.96 -5.91
CA ILE A 316 23.93 -5.71 -4.65
C ILE A 316 23.03 -6.94 -4.78
N GLY A 317 23.60 -8.07 -5.20
CA GLY A 317 22.81 -9.25 -5.59
C GLY A 317 22.06 -9.00 -6.90
N SER A 318 20.74 -9.26 -6.92
CA SER A 318 19.87 -8.87 -8.05
C SER A 318 19.50 -7.39 -8.04
N ALA A 319 19.53 -6.75 -6.86
CA ALA A 319 19.03 -5.41 -6.66
C ALA A 319 19.99 -4.36 -7.22
N GLU A 320 19.47 -3.48 -8.07
CA GLU A 320 20.20 -2.29 -8.50
C GLU A 320 20.12 -1.22 -7.41
N VAL A 321 21.23 -0.56 -7.08
CA VAL A 321 21.28 0.51 -6.09
C VAL A 321 22.07 1.72 -6.59
N TYR A 322 21.76 2.90 -6.06
CA TYR A 322 22.45 4.15 -6.37
C TYR A 322 22.94 4.83 -5.10
N ARG A 323 24.19 5.29 -5.08
CA ARG A 323 24.80 5.92 -3.90
C ARG A 323 24.47 7.42 -3.80
N LEU A 324 23.26 7.75 -3.37
CA LEU A 324 22.81 9.13 -3.20
C LEU A 324 23.38 9.75 -1.91
N ARG A 325 24.35 10.66 -2.07
CA ARG A 325 25.02 11.40 -0.95
C ARG A 325 25.59 10.48 0.14
N GLY A 326 26.06 9.28 -0.25
CA GLY A 326 26.64 8.28 0.66
C GLY A 326 25.66 7.24 1.20
N ALA A 327 24.35 7.47 1.10
CA ALA A 327 23.33 6.45 1.40
C ALA A 327 23.05 5.60 0.15
N LEU A 328 22.74 4.31 0.36
CA LEU A 328 22.26 3.43 -0.71
C LEU A 328 20.77 3.68 -0.96
N LEU A 329 20.41 3.90 -2.22
CA LEU A 329 19.03 4.06 -2.68
C LEU A 329 18.70 2.85 -3.59
N PRO A 330 17.77 1.96 -3.21
CA PRO A 330 17.36 0.87 -4.08
C PRO A 330 16.69 1.42 -5.34
N LEU A 331 17.00 0.85 -6.50
CA LEU A 331 16.47 1.26 -7.80
C LEU A 331 15.46 0.27 -8.32
N VAL A 332 14.39 0.79 -8.92
CA VAL A 332 13.37 0.04 -9.64
C VAL A 332 13.29 0.62 -11.05
N ARG A 333 13.46 -0.19 -12.09
CA ARG A 333 13.28 0.29 -13.48
C ARG A 333 11.80 0.26 -13.86
N LEU A 334 11.30 1.38 -14.39
CA LEU A 334 9.91 1.45 -14.86
C LEU A 334 9.65 0.48 -16.02
N SER A 335 10.63 0.29 -16.91
CA SER A 335 10.58 -0.73 -17.98
C SER A 335 10.25 -2.12 -17.44
N ASP A 336 10.93 -2.51 -16.36
CA ASP A 336 10.86 -3.86 -15.81
C ASP A 336 9.54 -4.06 -15.04
N VAL A 337 9.05 -3.01 -14.35
CA VAL A 337 7.68 -2.98 -13.75
C VAL A 337 6.60 -3.14 -14.81
N MET A 338 6.80 -2.55 -16.00
CA MET A 338 5.86 -2.61 -17.12
C MET A 338 6.02 -3.85 -18.02
N GLY A 339 7.04 -4.70 -17.78
CA GLY A 339 7.35 -5.82 -18.67
C GLY A 339 7.79 -5.39 -20.08
N GLN A 340 8.31 -4.18 -20.21
CA GLN A 340 8.83 -3.62 -21.46
C GLN A 340 10.25 -4.13 -21.73
N THR A 341 10.58 -4.40 -22.99
CA THR A 341 11.97 -4.66 -23.41
C THR A 341 12.83 -3.43 -23.12
N ARG A 342 13.99 -3.63 -22.47
CA ARG A 342 14.94 -2.55 -22.19
C ARG A 342 15.36 -1.88 -23.51
N GLY A 343 15.18 -0.56 -23.60
CA GLY A 343 15.67 0.24 -24.73
C GLY A 343 17.16 0.55 -24.59
N ASP A 344 17.87 0.68 -25.72
CA ASP A 344 19.29 1.12 -25.81
C ASP A 344 19.43 2.64 -25.51
N GLY A 345 18.87 3.11 -24.39
CA GLY A 345 18.66 4.53 -24.12
C GLY A 345 19.89 5.29 -23.62
N ASP A 346 20.42 6.18 -24.48
CA ASP A 346 21.51 7.15 -24.24
C ASP A 346 21.23 8.25 -23.18
N SER A 347 20.32 8.02 -22.23
CA SER A 347 20.18 8.79 -20.98
C SER A 347 19.18 8.10 -20.06
N ALA A 348 19.42 8.10 -18.75
CA ALA A 348 18.43 7.67 -17.77
C ALA A 348 18.30 8.70 -16.65
N VAL A 349 17.13 8.78 -16.02
CA VAL A 349 16.88 9.67 -14.88
C VAL A 349 16.30 8.83 -13.74
N ILE A 350 16.85 8.99 -12.54
CA ILE A 350 16.30 8.42 -11.31
C ILE A 350 15.36 9.46 -10.70
N ALA A 351 14.08 9.13 -10.61
CA ALA A 351 13.14 9.84 -9.75
C ALA A 351 13.22 9.28 -8.34
N VAL A 352 13.67 10.08 -7.37
CA VAL A 352 13.76 9.64 -5.96
C VAL A 352 12.38 9.78 -5.34
N LEU A 353 11.75 8.65 -5.03
CA LEU A 353 10.37 8.55 -4.56
C LEU A 353 10.29 8.12 -3.10
N GLN A 354 9.25 8.59 -2.42
CA GLN A 354 8.87 8.17 -1.07
C GLN A 354 7.53 7.44 -1.08
N ALA A 355 7.53 6.24 -0.51
CA ALA A 355 6.39 5.35 -0.32
C ALA A 355 6.31 5.00 1.17
N ASP A 356 5.44 5.68 1.91
CA ASP A 356 5.37 5.63 3.38
C ASP A 356 6.76 5.84 4.01
N ASN A 357 7.29 4.86 4.76
CA ASN A 357 8.63 4.92 5.35
C ASN A 357 9.76 4.48 4.38
N GLN A 358 9.44 3.94 3.21
CA GLN A 358 10.41 3.44 2.23
C GLN A 358 10.77 4.51 1.19
N ARG A 359 12.06 4.57 0.84
CA ARG A 359 12.60 5.47 -0.19
C ARG A 359 13.30 4.66 -1.26
N PHE A 360 13.00 4.92 -2.52
CA PHE A 360 13.59 4.21 -3.65
C PHE A 360 13.74 5.13 -4.87
N GLY A 361 14.58 4.77 -5.81
CA GLY A 361 14.72 5.45 -7.10
C GLY A 361 13.93 4.72 -8.18
N LEU A 362 12.97 5.39 -8.81
CA LEU A 362 12.34 4.90 -10.03
C LEU A 362 13.16 5.36 -11.23
N VAL A 363 13.81 4.43 -11.93
CA VAL A 363 14.56 4.72 -13.16
C VAL A 363 13.60 4.85 -14.33
N VAL A 364 13.67 5.97 -15.03
CA VAL A 364 12.89 6.29 -16.23
C VAL A 364 13.82 6.78 -17.34
N ASP A 365 13.44 6.57 -18.61
CA ASP A 365 14.26 6.96 -19.76
C ASP A 365 14.42 8.49 -19.82
N ARG A 366 13.31 9.22 -19.58
CA ARG A 366 13.31 10.68 -19.66
C ARG A 366 12.21 11.31 -18.80
N VAL A 367 12.57 12.38 -18.11
CA VAL A 367 11.61 13.34 -17.54
C VAL A 367 11.20 14.34 -18.63
N LEU A 368 9.90 14.56 -18.77
CA LEU A 368 9.32 15.49 -19.74
C LEU A 368 9.05 16.84 -19.07
N ASN A 369 7.92 16.98 -18.37
CA ASN A 369 7.46 18.25 -17.79
C ASN A 369 6.91 18.09 -16.36
N ASN A 370 6.75 19.22 -15.68
CA ASN A 370 5.90 19.39 -14.51
C ASN A 370 4.55 19.95 -14.98
N GLU A 371 3.45 19.22 -14.77
CA GLU A 371 2.12 19.61 -15.25
C GLU A 371 1.04 19.33 -14.20
N GLU A 372 -0.01 20.17 -14.17
CA GLU A 372 -1.24 19.88 -13.43
C GLU A 372 -2.13 18.96 -14.27
N ILE A 373 -2.40 17.76 -13.77
CA ILE A 373 -3.14 16.70 -14.47
C ILE A 373 -4.52 16.47 -13.85
N VAL A 374 -5.50 16.09 -14.67
CA VAL A 374 -6.88 15.78 -14.23
C VAL A 374 -7.03 14.27 -14.06
N VAL A 375 -7.03 13.82 -12.81
CA VAL A 375 -7.18 12.41 -12.42
C VAL A 375 -8.57 11.90 -12.76
N LYS A 376 -8.65 10.96 -13.69
CA LYS A 376 -9.82 10.13 -13.94
C LYS A 376 -9.62 8.79 -13.22
N PRO A 377 -10.53 8.39 -12.31
CA PRO A 377 -10.41 7.13 -11.61
C PRO A 377 -10.54 5.95 -12.58
N LEU A 378 -9.70 4.94 -12.42
CA LEU A 378 -9.73 3.74 -13.23
C LEU A 378 -10.97 2.89 -12.94
N ALA A 379 -11.52 2.27 -13.99
CA ALA A 379 -12.56 1.25 -13.86
C ALA A 379 -12.08 0.07 -13.00
N ALA A 380 -13.01 -0.60 -12.31
CA ALA A 380 -12.68 -1.66 -11.36
C ALA A 380 -11.81 -2.80 -11.96
N GLN A 381 -12.01 -3.10 -13.25
CA GLN A 381 -11.25 -4.09 -14.02
C GLN A 381 -9.79 -3.69 -14.28
N LEU A 382 -9.45 -2.40 -14.20
CA LEU A 382 -8.08 -1.89 -14.38
C LEU A 382 -7.37 -1.69 -13.03
N LYS A 383 -8.12 -1.51 -11.93
CA LYS A 383 -7.56 -1.43 -10.58
C LYS A 383 -6.84 -2.72 -10.14
N THR A 384 -7.24 -3.88 -10.67
CA THR A 384 -6.60 -5.18 -10.40
C THR A 384 -5.17 -5.29 -10.93
N ILE A 385 -4.73 -4.41 -11.83
CA ILE A 385 -3.34 -4.36 -12.31
C ILE A 385 -2.38 -3.89 -11.19
N GLY A 386 -2.90 -3.13 -10.21
CA GLY A 386 -2.19 -2.84 -8.96
C GLY A 386 -0.91 -2.00 -9.07
N ILE A 387 -0.73 -1.24 -10.15
CA ILE A 387 0.42 -0.31 -10.35
C ILE A 387 -0.02 1.11 -10.75
N TYR A 388 -1.33 1.35 -10.86
CA TYR A 388 -1.89 2.61 -11.34
C TYR A 388 -2.93 3.17 -10.37
N ALA A 389 -2.77 4.43 -9.99
CA ALA A 389 -3.74 5.17 -9.16
C ALA A 389 -4.90 5.74 -9.99
N GLY A 390 -4.64 6.06 -11.27
CA GLY A 390 -5.59 6.76 -12.14
C GLY A 390 -5.10 6.84 -13.59
N ALA A 391 -5.85 7.57 -14.42
CA ALA A 391 -5.43 8.00 -15.74
C ALA A 391 -5.65 9.52 -15.89
N THR A 392 -4.90 10.18 -16.76
CA THR A 392 -5.16 11.57 -17.17
C THR A 392 -5.17 11.68 -18.69
N LEU A 393 -5.83 12.71 -19.21
CA LEU A 393 -5.64 13.18 -20.58
C LEU A 393 -4.55 14.26 -20.56
N MET A 394 -3.58 14.19 -21.48
CA MET A 394 -2.53 15.19 -21.64
C MET A 394 -2.95 16.28 -22.63
N GLY A 395 -2.18 17.37 -22.70
CA GLY A 395 -2.47 18.51 -23.58
C GLY A 395 -2.48 18.17 -25.08
N ASP A 396 -1.80 17.10 -25.50
CA ASP A 396 -1.81 16.57 -26.87
C ASP A 396 -2.97 15.59 -27.17
N GLY A 397 -3.82 15.32 -26.17
CA GLY A 397 -4.91 14.35 -26.26
C GLY A 397 -4.49 12.90 -26.06
N GLN A 398 -3.21 12.61 -25.75
CA GLN A 398 -2.79 11.27 -25.34
C GLN A 398 -3.26 10.96 -23.91
N VAL A 399 -3.46 9.68 -23.62
CA VAL A 399 -3.81 9.21 -22.26
C VAL A 399 -2.52 8.77 -21.57
N ALA A 400 -2.21 9.36 -20.41
CA ALA A 400 -1.12 8.93 -19.56
C ALA A 400 -1.67 8.24 -18.30
N LEU A 401 -1.04 7.14 -17.88
CA LEU A 401 -1.41 6.42 -16.65
C LEU A 401 -0.63 7.00 -15.46
N ILE A 402 -1.34 7.18 -14.34
CA ILE A 402 -0.78 7.75 -13.12
C ILE A 402 -0.27 6.59 -12.26
N LEU A 403 1.02 6.60 -11.97
CA LEU A 403 1.68 5.51 -11.25
C LEU A 403 1.29 5.51 -9.77
N ASP A 404 0.90 4.33 -9.25
CA ASP A 404 0.78 4.11 -7.81
C ASP A 404 2.16 3.80 -7.24
N VAL A 405 2.85 4.84 -6.77
CA VAL A 405 4.20 4.75 -6.18
C VAL A 405 4.24 3.79 -4.99
N GLN A 406 3.15 3.72 -4.21
CA GLN A 406 3.06 2.86 -3.02
C GLN A 406 2.95 1.38 -3.43
N ALA A 407 2.15 1.08 -4.46
CA ALA A 407 2.00 -0.28 -4.95
C ALA A 407 3.23 -0.75 -5.74
N ILE A 408 3.92 0.14 -6.48
CA ILE A 408 5.22 -0.15 -7.10
C ILE A 408 6.26 -0.48 -6.01
N ALA A 409 6.38 0.33 -4.95
CA ALA A 409 7.27 0.05 -3.82
C ALA A 409 6.98 -1.32 -3.20
N ARG A 410 5.73 -1.62 -2.84
CA ARG A 410 5.33 -2.92 -2.30
C ARG A 410 5.63 -4.09 -3.25
N ARG A 411 5.44 -3.93 -4.56
CA ARG A 411 5.64 -5.01 -5.53
C ARG A 411 7.11 -5.28 -5.82
N SER A 412 7.92 -4.23 -5.95
CA SER A 412 9.33 -4.36 -6.35
C SER A 412 10.27 -4.53 -5.16
N LEU A 413 9.99 -3.89 -4.03
CA LEU A 413 10.92 -3.86 -2.89
C LEU A 413 10.65 -4.98 -1.87
N SER A 414 9.45 -5.58 -1.83
CA SER A 414 9.17 -6.68 -0.87
C SER A 414 9.88 -8.01 -1.19
N GLY A 415 10.49 -8.15 -2.37
CA GLY A 415 11.40 -9.25 -2.69
C GLY A 415 12.85 -8.98 -2.28
N GLU A 416 13.31 -7.74 -2.37
CA GLU A 416 14.75 -7.38 -2.27
C GLU A 416 15.12 -6.68 -0.95
N ILE A 417 14.17 -6.06 -0.24
CA ILE A 417 14.41 -5.52 1.11
C ILE A 417 14.50 -6.62 2.16
N ALA A 418 13.90 -7.79 1.93
CA ALA A 418 14.11 -8.96 2.78
C ALA A 418 15.61 -9.29 2.89
N ASP A 419 16.34 -9.25 1.76
CA ASP A 419 17.79 -9.44 1.73
C ASP A 419 18.58 -8.26 2.30
N LEU A 420 18.12 -7.01 2.14
CA LEU A 420 18.82 -5.85 2.71
C LEU A 420 18.69 -5.78 4.24
N ASP A 421 17.52 -6.07 4.81
CA ASP A 421 17.33 -6.15 6.26
C ASP A 421 17.94 -7.45 6.84
N HIS A 422 17.94 -8.58 6.12
CA HIS A 422 18.73 -9.75 6.55
C HIS A 422 20.23 -9.48 6.48
N ARG A 423 20.76 -8.83 5.43
CA ARG A 423 22.17 -8.44 5.35
C ARG A 423 22.54 -7.46 6.45
N ALA A 424 21.69 -6.47 6.77
CA ALA A 424 21.91 -5.58 7.92
C ALA A 424 21.81 -6.30 9.29
N ALA A 425 20.96 -7.32 9.41
CA ALA A 425 20.87 -8.16 10.61
C ALA A 425 22.08 -9.10 10.76
N ILE A 426 22.57 -9.67 9.65
CA ILE A 426 23.78 -10.50 9.57
C ILE A 426 25.02 -9.63 9.82
N GLU A 427 25.14 -8.44 9.23
CA GLU A 427 26.21 -7.48 9.54
C GLU A 427 26.18 -7.06 11.01
N LYS A 428 24.99 -6.87 11.62
CA LYS A 428 24.87 -6.59 13.05
C LYS A 428 25.33 -7.76 13.93
N SER A 429 24.91 -9.00 13.66
CA SER A 429 25.34 -10.16 14.44
C SER A 429 26.83 -10.50 14.21
N VAL A 430 27.33 -10.32 12.98
CA VAL A 430 28.76 -10.38 12.66
C VAL A 430 29.55 -9.29 13.40
N SER A 431 29.01 -8.07 13.55
CA SER A 431 29.65 -7.01 14.35
C SER A 431 29.62 -7.24 15.86
N ALA A 432 28.74 -8.13 16.34
CA ALA A 432 28.56 -8.43 17.77
C ALA A 432 29.56 -9.46 18.32
N GLY A 433 30.34 -10.13 17.46
CA GLY A 433 31.32 -11.14 17.88
C GLY A 433 30.70 -12.44 18.39
N GLU A 434 29.46 -12.76 18.00
CA GLU A 434 28.89 -14.08 18.23
C GLU A 434 29.61 -15.12 17.36
N VAL A 435 30.09 -16.17 18.02
CA VAL A 435 30.87 -17.23 17.37
C VAL A 435 29.95 -18.08 16.50
N THR A 436 29.96 -17.85 15.19
CA THR A 436 29.22 -18.66 14.23
C THR A 436 30.03 -19.93 13.87
N GLU A 437 29.40 -21.09 13.99
CA GLU A 437 29.95 -22.34 13.44
C GLU A 437 29.67 -22.43 11.94
N LEU A 438 30.71 -22.68 11.15
CA LEU A 438 30.67 -22.82 9.70
C LEU A 438 31.02 -24.26 9.31
N LEU A 439 30.19 -24.88 8.48
CA LEU A 439 30.50 -26.12 7.78
C LEU A 439 31.33 -25.79 6.54
N VAL A 440 32.54 -26.34 6.44
CA VAL A 440 33.40 -26.24 5.25
C VAL A 440 33.21 -27.48 4.39
N VAL A 441 32.83 -27.27 3.13
CA VAL A 441 32.63 -28.31 2.10
C VAL A 441 33.55 -28.07 0.91
N GLY A 442 33.91 -29.15 0.21
CA GLY A 442 34.55 -29.06 -1.10
C GLY A 442 33.51 -28.94 -2.20
N ILE A 443 33.85 -28.22 -3.27
CA ILE A 443 33.07 -28.14 -4.53
C ILE A 443 33.92 -28.54 -5.74
N GLY A 444 34.93 -29.36 -5.47
CA GLY A 444 35.89 -29.82 -6.45
C GLY A 444 37.02 -28.86 -6.78
N SER A 445 37.97 -29.33 -7.58
CA SER A 445 39.15 -28.56 -8.05
C SER A 445 40.03 -27.93 -6.95
N GLY A 446 39.87 -28.37 -5.70
CA GLY A 446 40.54 -27.79 -4.52
C GLY A 446 39.87 -26.54 -3.94
N ARG A 447 38.73 -26.11 -4.49
CA ARG A 447 37.91 -25.01 -3.96
C ARG A 447 37.13 -25.47 -2.72
N ARG A 448 36.98 -24.56 -1.76
CA ARG A 448 36.28 -24.77 -0.49
C ARG A 448 35.19 -23.71 -0.33
N VAL A 449 34.03 -24.13 0.14
CA VAL A 449 32.89 -23.28 0.45
C VAL A 449 32.49 -23.45 1.91
N ALA A 450 32.19 -22.35 2.60
CA ALA A 450 31.69 -22.30 3.96
C ALA A 450 30.19 -21.99 3.98
N VAL A 451 29.44 -22.78 4.74
CA VAL A 451 27.99 -22.71 4.92
C VAL A 451 27.71 -22.53 6.43
N PRO A 452 26.89 -21.55 6.86
CA PRO A 452 26.50 -21.43 8.27
C PRO A 452 25.86 -22.73 8.78
N LEU A 453 26.44 -23.35 9.80
CA LEU A 453 25.99 -24.66 10.30
C LEU A 453 24.54 -24.62 10.79
N ALA A 454 24.11 -23.48 11.35
CA ALA A 454 22.75 -23.23 11.80
C ALA A 454 21.68 -23.33 10.68
N MET A 455 22.06 -23.23 9.40
CA MET A 455 21.15 -23.41 8.26
C MET A 455 21.10 -24.87 7.78
N VAL A 456 22.06 -25.71 8.17
CA VAL A 456 22.16 -27.11 7.72
C VAL A 456 21.28 -28.00 8.60
N THR A 457 20.26 -28.63 8.01
CA THR A 457 19.40 -29.59 8.72
C THR A 457 20.09 -30.94 8.88
N ARG A 458 20.81 -31.42 7.86
CA ARG A 458 21.52 -32.71 7.91
C ARG A 458 22.63 -32.81 6.87
N LEU A 459 23.59 -33.70 7.15
CA LEU A 459 24.56 -34.21 6.17
C LEU A 459 24.21 -35.68 5.88
N GLU A 460 24.09 -36.03 4.60
CA GLU A 460 23.87 -37.41 4.15
C GLU A 460 24.88 -37.81 3.07
N LEU A 461 25.02 -39.12 2.86
CA LEU A 461 25.84 -39.71 1.79
C LEU A 461 24.94 -40.65 1.01
N VAL A 462 24.85 -40.48 -0.31
CA VAL A 462 23.96 -41.27 -1.17
C VAL A 462 24.73 -41.83 -2.36
N ALA A 463 24.34 -43.01 -2.83
CA ALA A 463 24.85 -43.55 -4.09
C ALA A 463 24.33 -42.71 -5.28
N GLN A 464 25.16 -42.55 -6.32
CA GLN A 464 24.84 -41.73 -7.49
C GLN A 464 23.54 -42.16 -8.19
N ASP A 465 23.24 -43.47 -8.20
CA ASP A 465 22.07 -44.07 -8.84
C ASP A 465 20.72 -43.67 -8.21
N ARG A 466 20.74 -43.04 -7.03
CA ARG A 466 19.55 -42.49 -6.36
C ARG A 466 19.16 -41.08 -6.82
N ILE A 467 19.97 -40.42 -7.65
CA ILE A 467 19.62 -39.11 -8.22
C ILE A 467 18.88 -39.32 -9.54
N GLU A 468 17.61 -38.93 -9.56
CA GLU A 468 16.71 -39.04 -10.71
C GLU A 468 16.58 -37.70 -11.43
N LEU A 469 16.08 -37.72 -12.67
CA LEU A 469 15.87 -36.53 -13.49
C LEU A 469 14.38 -36.35 -13.81
N VAL A 470 13.79 -35.25 -13.35
CA VAL A 470 12.38 -34.91 -13.58
C VAL A 470 12.28 -33.51 -14.17
N GLY A 471 11.71 -33.40 -15.38
CA GLY A 471 11.52 -32.11 -16.05
C GLY A 471 12.80 -31.34 -16.40
N GLY A 472 13.97 -31.97 -16.35
CA GLY A 472 15.28 -31.33 -16.50
C GLY A 472 15.97 -30.94 -15.19
N HIS A 473 15.32 -31.18 -14.04
CA HIS A 473 15.88 -30.96 -12.71
C HIS A 473 16.34 -32.29 -12.10
N GLU A 474 17.47 -32.26 -11.37
CA GLU A 474 17.90 -33.41 -10.55
C GLU A 474 17.07 -33.45 -9.26
N VAL A 475 16.62 -34.64 -8.87
CA VAL A 475 15.80 -34.89 -7.66
C VAL A 475 16.25 -36.16 -6.96
N ILE A 476 15.90 -36.31 -5.68
CA ILE A 476 16.09 -37.56 -4.93
C ILE A 476 14.81 -37.91 -4.15
N GLN A 477 14.44 -39.18 -4.11
CA GLN A 477 13.41 -39.66 -3.20
C GLN A 477 13.97 -39.73 -1.77
N TYR A 478 13.44 -38.90 -0.89
CA TYR A 478 13.84 -38.79 0.51
C TYR A 478 12.60 -38.76 1.42
N ARG A 479 12.47 -39.76 2.31
CA ARG A 479 11.34 -39.93 3.25
C ARG A 479 9.97 -39.76 2.57
N ASP A 480 9.78 -40.48 1.46
CA ASP A 480 8.57 -40.48 0.62
C ASP A 480 8.20 -39.14 -0.05
N ALA A 481 9.08 -38.13 0.03
CA ALA A 481 9.00 -36.89 -0.73
C ALA A 481 10.02 -36.84 -1.87
N ILE A 482 9.70 -36.09 -2.94
CA ILE A 482 10.64 -35.77 -4.02
C ILE A 482 11.36 -34.48 -3.63
N VAL A 483 12.66 -34.58 -3.35
CA VAL A 483 13.50 -33.45 -2.93
C VAL A 483 14.29 -32.94 -4.14
N PRO A 484 14.20 -31.65 -4.53
CA PRO A 484 15.07 -31.05 -5.53
C PRO A 484 16.55 -31.09 -5.08
N VAL A 485 17.41 -31.48 -6.01
CA VAL A 485 18.85 -31.60 -5.82
C VAL A 485 19.56 -30.53 -6.65
N SER A 486 20.31 -29.66 -5.99
CA SER A 486 21.18 -28.66 -6.63
C SER A 486 22.63 -29.11 -6.55
N ARG A 487 23.39 -28.99 -7.65
CA ARG A 487 24.84 -29.27 -7.64
C ARG A 487 25.61 -27.99 -7.40
N LEU A 488 26.13 -27.82 -6.18
CA LEU A 488 26.81 -26.60 -5.76
C LEU A 488 27.99 -26.25 -6.67
N ALA A 489 28.72 -27.27 -7.17
CA ALA A 489 29.72 -27.11 -8.20
C ALA A 489 29.17 -26.42 -9.46
N ARG A 490 28.06 -26.89 -10.04
CA ARG A 490 27.45 -26.27 -11.24
C ARG A 490 26.93 -24.86 -10.96
N THR A 491 26.33 -24.64 -9.79
CA THR A 491 25.86 -23.31 -9.35
C THR A 491 27.00 -22.29 -9.27
N LEU A 492 28.20 -22.73 -8.85
CA LEU A 492 29.40 -21.92 -8.71
C LEU A 492 30.41 -22.09 -9.87
N GLY A 493 29.94 -22.49 -11.06
CA GLY A 493 30.74 -22.53 -12.29
C GLY A 493 31.83 -23.62 -12.39
N SER A 494 31.83 -24.58 -11.46
CA SER A 494 32.75 -25.72 -11.40
C SER A 494 32.18 -26.99 -12.06
N PHE A 495 33.06 -27.81 -12.64
CA PHE A 495 32.71 -29.09 -13.29
C PHE A 495 33.56 -30.21 -12.70
N GLU A 496 32.93 -31.29 -12.25
CA GLU A 496 33.59 -32.50 -11.76
C GLU A 496 33.00 -33.77 -12.36
N GLU A 497 33.83 -34.82 -12.39
CA GLU A 497 33.41 -36.19 -12.67
C GLU A 497 32.67 -36.77 -11.44
N PRO A 498 31.59 -37.54 -11.63
CA PRO A 498 30.80 -38.07 -10.51
C PRO A 498 31.51 -39.21 -9.77
N THR A 499 31.47 -39.16 -8.45
CA THR A 499 31.86 -40.25 -7.55
C THR A 499 30.71 -41.23 -7.30
N GLU A 500 31.03 -42.48 -6.95
CA GLU A 500 30.03 -43.53 -6.63
C GLU A 500 29.17 -43.13 -5.43
N GLU A 501 29.77 -42.51 -4.41
CA GLU A 501 29.09 -41.90 -3.27
C GLU A 501 29.14 -40.37 -3.37
N ILE A 502 28.01 -39.72 -3.12
CA ILE A 502 27.79 -38.28 -3.26
C ILE A 502 27.33 -37.71 -1.92
N PRO A 503 28.11 -36.81 -1.28
CA PRO A 503 27.69 -36.12 -0.07
C PRO A 503 26.66 -35.03 -0.37
N LEU A 504 25.61 -34.98 0.45
CA LEU A 504 24.51 -34.04 0.39
C LEU A 504 24.45 -33.19 1.67
N VAL A 505 24.37 -31.88 1.49
CA VAL A 505 23.98 -30.93 2.54
C VAL A 505 22.49 -30.67 2.40
N VAL A 506 21.70 -31.07 3.39
CA VAL A 506 20.23 -31.02 3.35
C VAL A 506 19.74 -29.82 4.17
N PHE A 507 18.86 -29.04 3.55
CA PHE A 507 18.22 -27.86 4.13
C PHE A 507 16.70 -28.07 4.12
N THR A 508 16.04 -27.90 5.25
CA THR A 508 14.59 -28.08 5.42
C THR A 508 13.98 -26.88 6.12
N ARG A 509 12.86 -26.37 5.58
CA ARG A 509 12.02 -25.33 6.21
C ARG A 509 10.55 -25.65 5.97
N GLY A 510 9.78 -25.80 7.05
CA GLY A 510 8.41 -26.33 6.96
C GLY A 510 8.40 -27.72 6.31
N GLU A 511 7.49 -27.93 5.36
CA GLU A 511 7.43 -29.17 4.56
C GLU A 511 8.47 -29.21 3.40
N ARG A 512 9.18 -28.11 3.14
CA ARG A 512 10.08 -27.99 1.98
C ARG A 512 11.49 -28.39 2.33
N THR A 513 12.11 -29.17 1.46
CA THR A 513 13.49 -29.65 1.61
C THR A 513 14.23 -29.51 0.29
N VAL A 514 15.48 -29.06 0.34
CA VAL A 514 16.43 -28.99 -0.77
C VAL A 514 17.70 -29.71 -0.35
N ALA A 515 18.31 -30.46 -1.27
CA ALA A 515 19.62 -31.06 -1.06
C ALA A 515 20.67 -30.41 -1.98
N MET A 516 21.81 -30.00 -1.43
CA MET A 516 22.96 -29.54 -2.20
C MET A 516 24.02 -30.64 -2.28
N VAL A 517 24.38 -31.05 -3.49
CA VAL A 517 25.53 -31.93 -3.76
C VAL A 517 26.82 -31.14 -3.59
N VAL A 518 27.73 -31.67 -2.78
CA VAL A 518 29.10 -31.19 -2.57
C VAL A 518 30.09 -32.30 -2.98
N SER A 519 31.38 -31.98 -3.13
CA SER A 519 32.40 -32.99 -3.50
C SER A 519 32.89 -33.76 -2.27
N GLU A 520 33.07 -33.07 -1.14
CA GLU A 520 33.46 -33.62 0.15
C GLU A 520 32.96 -32.73 1.30
N ILE A 521 32.83 -33.30 2.50
CA ILE A 521 32.65 -32.54 3.74
C ILE A 521 34.03 -32.48 4.40
N VAL A 522 34.56 -31.26 4.59
CA VAL A 522 35.96 -31.06 5.00
C VAL A 522 36.09 -30.98 6.52
N GLU A 523 35.43 -29.99 7.13
CA GLU A 523 35.55 -29.68 8.56
C GLU A 523 34.39 -28.78 9.02
N ILE A 524 34.18 -28.66 10.34
CA ILE A 524 33.34 -27.63 10.95
C ILE A 524 34.27 -26.71 11.75
N VAL A 525 34.20 -25.40 11.51
CA VAL A 525 35.12 -24.40 12.05
C VAL A 525 34.34 -23.24 12.65
N SER A 526 34.74 -22.78 13.83
CA SER A 526 34.18 -21.58 14.47
C SER A 526 34.88 -20.32 13.96
N ASP A 527 34.14 -19.31 13.50
CA ASP A 527 34.71 -18.08 12.92
C ASP A 527 35.17 -17.05 13.99
N ALA A 528 36.04 -17.49 14.90
CA ALA A 528 36.63 -16.63 15.93
C ALA A 528 37.79 -15.77 15.37
N GLY A 529 37.48 -14.88 14.43
CA GLY A 529 38.37 -13.80 13.98
C GLY A 529 39.21 -14.11 12.74
N ALA A 530 38.66 -14.79 11.73
CA ALA A 530 39.35 -14.94 10.45
C ALA A 530 39.29 -13.64 9.61
N GLU A 531 40.38 -13.34 8.90
CA GLU A 531 40.41 -12.23 7.93
C GLU A 531 39.51 -12.56 6.72
N ARG A 532 38.61 -11.64 6.38
CA ARG A 532 37.64 -11.74 5.27
C ARG A 532 38.02 -10.79 4.14
N SER A 533 37.77 -11.20 2.89
CA SER A 533 37.95 -10.35 1.71
C SER A 533 36.64 -10.13 0.97
N THR A 534 36.46 -8.93 0.44
CA THR A 534 35.32 -8.48 -0.38
C THR A 534 35.53 -8.91 -1.83
N VAL A 535 35.48 -10.22 -2.08
CA VAL A 535 35.42 -10.78 -3.44
C VAL A 535 33.99 -11.19 -3.71
N ASP A 536 33.27 -10.34 -4.45
CA ASP A 536 31.91 -10.62 -4.91
C ASP A 536 31.94 -11.51 -6.16
N ASP A 537 31.22 -12.64 -6.11
CA ASP A 537 30.96 -13.51 -7.25
C ASP A 537 29.56 -14.16 -7.09
N ILE A 538 28.98 -14.66 -8.17
CA ILE A 538 27.58 -15.07 -8.23
C ILE A 538 27.31 -16.23 -7.26
N GLY A 539 26.39 -15.99 -6.31
CA GLY A 539 26.00 -16.98 -5.28
C GLY A 539 26.92 -17.02 -4.05
N LEU A 540 27.89 -16.11 -3.92
CA LEU A 540 28.78 -16.01 -2.77
C LEU A 540 28.58 -14.70 -2.00
N LEU A 541 28.84 -14.74 -0.70
CA LEU A 541 28.83 -13.61 0.25
C LEU A 541 30.24 -13.01 0.49
N GLY A 542 31.27 -13.56 -0.16
CA GLY A 542 32.68 -13.15 -0.01
C GLY A 542 33.64 -14.33 0.14
N SER A 543 34.85 -14.08 0.64
CA SER A 543 35.79 -15.15 1.04
C SER A 543 36.46 -14.90 2.38
N ILE A 544 36.89 -15.98 3.03
CA ILE A 544 37.43 -16.00 4.39
C ILE A 544 38.60 -16.99 4.50
N VAL A 545 39.61 -16.67 5.31
CA VAL A 545 40.77 -17.57 5.51
C VAL A 545 40.54 -18.49 6.71
N LEU A 546 40.04 -19.70 6.45
CA LEU A 546 39.83 -20.75 7.46
C LEU A 546 40.97 -21.78 7.41
N SER A 547 41.50 -22.17 8.57
CA SER A 547 42.59 -23.16 8.69
C SER A 547 43.81 -22.87 7.78
N GLY A 548 44.09 -21.59 7.51
CA GLY A 548 45.18 -21.15 6.63
C GLY A 548 44.92 -21.31 5.13
N ARG A 549 43.67 -21.52 4.70
CA ARG A 549 43.26 -21.60 3.29
C ARG A 549 42.08 -20.67 2.99
N VAL A 550 42.08 -20.07 1.81
CA VAL A 550 40.93 -19.30 1.31
C VAL A 550 39.73 -20.24 1.14
N THR A 551 38.60 -19.82 1.68
CA THR A 551 37.30 -20.51 1.63
C THR A 551 36.24 -19.49 1.22
N GLU A 552 35.43 -19.81 0.23
CA GLU A 552 34.35 -18.97 -0.29
C GLU A 552 33.13 -19.05 0.67
N LEU A 553 32.43 -17.95 0.95
CA LEU A 553 31.25 -17.97 1.84
C LEU A 553 29.97 -18.08 1.00
N LEU A 554 29.11 -19.08 1.22
CA LEU A 554 27.93 -19.31 0.37
C LEU A 554 26.77 -18.36 0.70
N ASP A 555 26.14 -17.76 -0.33
CA ASP A 555 24.81 -17.16 -0.22
C ASP A 555 23.75 -18.27 -0.22
N VAL A 556 23.59 -18.90 0.95
CA VAL A 556 22.67 -20.04 1.15
C VAL A 556 21.23 -19.71 0.73
N PRO A 557 20.64 -18.54 1.08
CA PRO A 557 19.29 -18.20 0.65
C PRO A 557 19.12 -18.16 -0.88
N THR A 558 20.07 -17.53 -1.58
CA THR A 558 20.08 -17.48 -3.05
C THR A 558 20.21 -18.88 -3.65
N ALA A 559 21.13 -19.70 -3.13
CA ALA A 559 21.35 -21.07 -3.61
C ALA A 559 20.14 -21.99 -3.37
N LEU A 560 19.35 -21.76 -2.31
CA LEU A 560 18.12 -22.49 -2.03
C LEU A 560 16.96 -22.06 -2.94
N LEU A 561 16.79 -20.75 -3.17
CA LEU A 561 15.76 -20.22 -4.08
C LEU A 561 16.00 -20.61 -5.55
N GLN A 562 17.25 -20.81 -5.97
CA GLN A 562 17.56 -21.37 -7.29
C GLN A 562 17.12 -22.84 -7.43
N ALA A 563 17.07 -23.61 -6.32
CA ALA A 563 16.68 -25.01 -6.31
C ALA A 563 15.17 -25.23 -6.16
N ASP A 564 14.53 -24.45 -5.27
CA ASP A 564 13.08 -24.32 -5.15
C ASP A 564 12.75 -22.81 -5.01
N PRO A 565 12.24 -22.15 -6.06
CA PRO A 565 11.87 -20.72 -6.02
C PRO A 565 10.80 -20.36 -4.98
N ARG A 566 10.20 -21.38 -4.37
CA ARG A 566 9.16 -21.26 -3.34
C ARG A 566 9.62 -21.84 -1.99
N PHE A 567 10.93 -22.09 -1.81
CA PHE A 567 11.49 -22.70 -0.59
C PHE A 567 11.05 -21.97 0.71
N TYR A 568 10.86 -20.66 0.63
CA TYR A 568 10.44 -19.81 1.73
C TYR A 568 8.92 -19.56 1.84
N ASP A 569 8.10 -20.08 0.91
CA ASP A 569 6.63 -19.94 0.93
C ASP A 569 5.94 -20.76 2.04
N GLY A 570 6.67 -21.69 2.67
CA GLY A 570 6.13 -22.83 3.42
C GLY A 570 5.53 -22.57 4.80
N ASP A 571 5.33 -21.31 5.23
CA ASP A 571 4.75 -20.97 6.54
C ASP A 571 3.22 -20.81 6.52
N GLN A 572 2.58 -21.15 5.39
CA GLN A 572 1.14 -21.36 5.29
C GLN A 572 0.82 -22.85 5.47
N MET A 573 0.03 -23.16 6.51
CA MET A 573 -0.47 -24.48 6.94
C MET A 573 0.45 -25.30 7.87
N LEU A 574 0.19 -25.19 9.18
CA LEU A 574 0.11 -26.33 10.13
C LEU A 574 -0.44 -25.82 11.46
N GLY A 575 -1.77 -25.86 11.63
CA GLY A 575 -2.45 -25.21 12.77
C GLY A 575 -3.81 -25.79 13.18
N THR A 576 -4.29 -26.84 12.51
CA THR A 576 -5.47 -27.61 12.93
C THR A 576 -5.31 -29.07 12.53
N ASP A 577 -5.05 -29.96 13.49
CA ASP A 577 -6.00 -31.04 13.76
C ASP A 577 -5.67 -31.78 15.06
N GLY A 578 -6.73 -32.16 15.77
CA GLY A 578 -6.60 -32.69 17.14
C GLY A 578 -7.90 -33.07 17.82
N MET A 579 -8.85 -33.74 17.11
CA MET A 579 -9.64 -34.83 17.70
C MET A 579 -10.47 -35.64 16.68
N ASP A 580 -10.42 -36.96 16.88
CA ASP A 580 -11.45 -37.97 16.63
C ASP A 580 -11.85 -38.40 15.21
N HIS A 581 -11.07 -39.35 14.68
CA HIS A 581 -11.61 -40.48 13.93
C HIS A 581 -12.45 -41.40 14.83
N ALA A 582 -13.79 -41.35 14.75
CA ALA A 582 -14.66 -42.43 15.26
C ALA A 582 -16.10 -42.44 14.69
N ALA A 583 -16.30 -42.89 13.44
CA ALA A 583 -17.60 -43.42 12.99
C ALA A 583 -17.43 -44.35 11.77
N ALA A 584 -17.53 -45.65 11.98
CA ALA A 584 -17.49 -46.64 10.90
C ALA A 584 -18.88 -46.94 10.32
N SER A 585 -18.90 -47.34 9.05
CA SER A 585 -19.87 -48.26 8.42
C SER A 585 -21.38 -47.95 8.51
N GLY A 586 -22.00 -47.66 7.37
CA GLY A 586 -23.47 -47.64 7.27
C GLY A 586 -24.07 -47.43 5.88
N LEU A 587 -24.11 -48.50 5.06
CA LEU A 587 -24.90 -48.63 3.80
C LEU A 587 -24.48 -47.69 2.65
N GLY A 588 -24.70 -48.00 1.37
CA GLY A 588 -25.26 -49.21 0.75
C GLY A 588 -25.37 -48.99 -0.77
N SER A 589 -25.05 -50.01 -1.59
CA SER A 589 -25.06 -49.93 -3.05
C SER A 589 -26.47 -49.90 -3.66
N ALA A 590 -26.71 -48.96 -4.60
CA ALA A 590 -27.71 -49.00 -5.69
C ALA A 590 -27.67 -47.66 -6.44
N TYR A 591 -28.02 -47.47 -7.71
CA TYR A 591 -28.05 -48.26 -8.95
C TYR A 591 -28.59 -47.26 -10.00
N ASP A 592 -28.17 -47.41 -11.25
CA ASP A 592 -28.78 -46.90 -12.49
C ASP A 592 -28.88 -45.41 -12.88
N SER A 593 -28.99 -45.29 -14.20
CA SER A 593 -29.06 -44.13 -15.06
C SER A 593 -30.48 -43.73 -15.46
N GLU A 594 -30.71 -42.44 -15.69
CA GLU A 594 -31.59 -41.83 -16.72
C GLU A 594 -31.25 -40.32 -16.69
N MET A 595 -30.83 -39.64 -17.76
CA MET A 595 -31.42 -39.40 -19.08
C MET A 595 -32.74 -38.62 -19.04
N VAL A 596 -32.85 -37.62 -19.93
CA VAL A 596 -34.02 -36.81 -20.32
C VAL A 596 -34.18 -35.41 -19.68
N SER A 597 -34.31 -34.46 -20.60
CA SER A 597 -34.54 -33.00 -20.55
C SER A 597 -35.35 -32.37 -19.41
N ALA A 598 -34.96 -31.14 -19.07
CA ALA A 598 -35.76 -29.94 -19.35
C ALA A 598 -34.83 -28.74 -19.63
#